data_AF-A5UJH3-F1
#
_entry.id   AF-A5UJH3-F1
#
_cell.length_a   1.000
_cell.length_b   1.000
_cell.length_c   1.000
_cell.angle_alpha   90.00
_cell.angle_beta   90.00
_cell.angle_gamma   90.00
#
_symmetry.space_group_name_H-M   'P 1'
#
loop_
_entity.id
_entity.type
_entity.pdbx_description
1 polymer ?
#
loop_
_entity_poly.entity_id
_entity_poly.type
_entity_poly.pdbx_seq_one_letter_code
_entity_poly.pdbx_strand_id
1 'polypeptide(L)'
;MDFSIIFLVQIIVTSLFCCLAAIFDVKTGIISNRLNLSLLIFGLISNLFLSVLSANIKYILCSIISMFVTYIVTFLFWKLKIWGGGDVKLLTAIATVIPFGINLDFLNIYPQLSVYPFSFTVIINSILIAFPFLLIFTGYLILKNTMFNSNKDILFSFLNINSISLFLKLNLNKLILIKDLKEGMIVNDYYFNNEKIAVLISDINGNLKVYKTKNNPDFNYYFKSQSAGGITAQDMYLLKIMNAQKIISNSISVKIGFPFAPAIFAGFLISVIYGDLMLLFIKKFFLVM
;
A
#
# COMPACT_ATOMS: atom_id res chain seq x y z
N MET A 1 -9.31 18.77 32.27
CA MET A 1 -8.31 17.67 32.25
C MET A 1 -7.54 17.79 30.97
N ASP A 2 -6.22 17.77 31.05
CA ASP A 2 -5.38 17.82 29.86
C ASP A 2 -5.37 16.45 29.19
N PHE A 3 -6.07 16.35 28.06
CA PHE A 3 -6.12 15.13 27.25
C PHE A 3 -4.84 14.93 26.40
N SER A 4 -3.86 15.84 26.53
CA SER A 4 -2.58 15.84 25.82
C SER A 4 -1.83 14.51 25.97
N ILE A 5 -1.88 13.90 27.16
CA ILE A 5 -1.25 12.59 27.42
C ILE A 5 -1.89 11.49 26.56
N ILE A 6 -3.22 11.48 26.41
CA ILE A 6 -3.92 10.47 25.62
C ILE A 6 -3.55 10.62 24.15
N PHE A 7 -3.52 11.85 23.64
CA PHE A 7 -3.07 12.14 22.27
C PHE A 7 -1.61 11.73 22.03
N LEU A 8 -0.73 11.97 23.00
CA LEU A 8 0.68 11.54 22.91
C LEU A 8 0.79 10.00 22.85
N VAL A 9 0.03 9.30 23.68
CA VAL A 9 -0.04 7.82 23.65
C VAL A 9 -0.54 7.33 22.30
N GLN A 10 -1.60 7.94 21.76
CA GLN A 10 -2.11 7.62 20.42
C GLN A 10 -1.02 7.78 19.35
N ILE A 11 -0.29 8.90 19.34
CA ILE A 11 0.79 9.16 18.37
C ILE A 11 1.91 8.12 18.50
N ILE A 12 2.36 7.82 19.73
CA ILE A 12 3.45 6.87 19.97
C ILE A 12 3.04 5.46 19.51
N VAL A 13 1.83 5.02 19.86
CA VAL A 13 1.32 3.71 19.45
C VAL A 13 1.20 3.64 17.92
N THR A 14 0.60 4.66 17.28
CA THR A 14 0.50 4.69 15.81
C THR A 14 1.89 4.67 15.15
N SER A 15 2.86 5.41 15.67
CA SER A 15 4.25 5.40 15.20
C SER A 15 4.88 4.01 15.25
N LEU A 16 4.75 3.31 16.38
CA LEU A 16 5.26 1.94 16.54
C LEU A 16 4.63 0.96 15.55
N PHE A 17 3.30 1.02 15.38
CA PHE A 17 2.60 0.17 14.43
C PHE A 17 2.98 0.46 12.98
N CYS A 18 3.13 1.73 12.61
CA CYS A 18 3.59 2.11 11.26
C CYS A 18 5.03 1.65 11.00
N CYS A 19 5.92 1.75 12.00
CA CYS A 19 7.29 1.24 11.90
C CYS A 19 7.30 -0.29 11.70
N LEU A 20 6.52 -1.03 12.49
CA LEU A 20 6.37 -2.47 12.31
C LEU A 20 5.80 -2.82 10.91
N ALA A 21 4.78 -2.09 10.45
CA ALA A 21 4.21 -2.27 9.13
C ALA A 21 5.26 -2.03 8.03
N ALA A 22 6.07 -0.98 8.14
CA ALA A 22 7.17 -0.70 7.21
C ALA A 22 8.22 -1.82 7.19
N ILE A 23 8.58 -2.37 8.36
CA ILE A 23 9.53 -3.50 8.45
C ILE A 23 8.95 -4.75 7.79
N PHE A 24 7.67 -5.06 8.03
CA PHE A 24 7.01 -6.21 7.41
C PHE A 24 6.88 -6.03 5.90
N ASP A 25 6.53 -4.84 5.44
CA ASP A 25 6.37 -4.53 4.02
C ASP A 25 7.71 -4.66 3.27
N VAL A 26 8.80 -4.11 3.81
CA VAL A 26 10.14 -4.26 3.20
C VAL A 26 10.63 -5.71 3.20
N LYS A 27 10.40 -6.46 4.29
CA LYS A 27 10.91 -7.84 4.40
C LYS A 27 10.08 -8.87 3.65
N THR A 28 8.76 -8.70 3.62
CA THR A 28 7.82 -9.73 3.13
C THR A 28 6.91 -9.24 2.01
N GLY A 29 6.82 -7.93 1.75
CA GLY A 29 5.91 -7.33 0.77
C GLY A 29 4.43 -7.41 1.17
N ILE A 30 4.13 -7.78 2.41
CA ILE A 30 2.78 -8.00 2.91
C ILE A 30 2.65 -7.42 4.32
N ILE A 31 1.64 -6.59 4.52
CA ILE A 31 1.27 -6.06 5.84
C ILE A 31 0.25 -7.00 6.48
N SER A 32 0.55 -7.47 7.69
CA SER A 32 -0.31 -8.41 8.42
C SER A 32 -1.68 -7.79 8.74
N ASN A 33 -2.75 -8.50 8.38
CA ASN A 33 -4.12 -8.10 8.73
C ASN A 33 -4.29 -7.96 10.25
N ARG A 34 -3.61 -8.78 11.06
CA ARG A 34 -3.68 -8.72 12.52
C ARG A 34 -3.11 -7.40 13.04
N LEU A 35 -2.04 -6.89 12.43
CA LEU A 35 -1.42 -5.60 12.80
C LEU A 35 -2.37 -4.44 12.49
N ASN A 36 -2.94 -4.42 11.28
CA ASN A 36 -3.87 -3.35 10.90
C ASN A 36 -5.17 -3.37 11.73
N LEU A 37 -5.72 -4.56 12.00
CA LEU A 37 -6.92 -4.71 12.82
C LEU A 37 -6.69 -4.31 14.28
N SER A 38 -5.53 -4.64 14.85
CA SER A 38 -5.22 -4.24 16.23
C SER A 38 -5.06 -2.72 16.36
N LEU A 39 -4.42 -2.05 15.40
CA LEU A 39 -4.34 -0.59 15.39
C LEU A 39 -5.73 0.06 15.25
N LEU A 40 -6.61 -0.50 14.39
CA LEU A 40 -7.98 -0.01 14.21
C LEU A 40 -8.80 -0.14 15.49
N ILE A 41 -8.76 -1.31 16.14
CA ILE A 41 -9.45 -1.56 17.41
C ILE A 41 -8.93 -0.61 18.49
N PHE A 42 -7.61 -0.41 18.57
CA PHE A 42 -7.01 0.55 19.48
C PHE A 42 -7.50 1.98 19.24
N GLY A 43 -7.61 2.41 17.97
CA GLY A 43 -8.12 3.73 17.61
C GLY A 43 -9.55 3.98 18.07
N LEU A 44 -10.45 3.03 17.81
CA LEU A 44 -11.85 3.12 18.24
C LEU A 44 -11.98 3.11 19.78
N ILE A 45 -11.25 2.22 20.47
CA ILE A 45 -11.30 2.12 21.93
C ILE A 45 -10.73 3.38 22.58
N SER A 46 -9.58 3.87 22.10
CA SER A 46 -8.95 5.08 22.68
C SER A 46 -9.84 6.32 22.52
N ASN A 47 -10.49 6.49 21.37
CA ASN A 47 -11.42 7.60 21.15
C ASN A 47 -12.77 7.43 21.86
N LEU A 48 -13.21 6.20 22.11
CA LEU A 48 -14.35 5.93 22.99
C LEU A 48 -14.02 6.33 24.43
N PHE A 49 -12.84 5.94 24.93
CA PHE A 49 -12.39 6.33 26.27
C PHE A 49 -12.28 7.86 26.39
N LEU A 50 -11.72 8.53 25.38
CA LEU A 50 -11.62 9.99 25.34
C LEU A 50 -13.02 10.65 25.28
N SER A 51 -13.97 10.05 24.56
CA SER A 51 -15.37 10.51 24.54
C SER A 51 -16.05 10.42 25.91
N VAL A 52 -15.79 9.36 26.68
CA VAL A 52 -16.37 9.17 28.03
C VAL A 52 -15.75 10.16 29.01
N LEU A 53 -14.41 10.29 29.03
CA LEU A 53 -13.71 11.19 29.94
C LEU A 53 -14.00 12.67 29.68
N SER A 54 -14.16 13.05 28.42
CA SER A 54 -14.49 14.43 28.02
C SER A 54 -15.99 14.73 28.02
N ALA A 55 -16.84 13.73 28.31
CA ALA A 55 -18.30 13.80 28.17
C ALA A 55 -18.76 14.34 26.79
N ASN A 56 -17.98 14.09 25.74
CA ASN A 56 -18.20 14.65 24.41
C ASN A 56 -18.19 13.56 23.34
N ILE A 57 -19.38 13.24 22.81
CA ILE A 57 -19.61 12.21 21.78
C ILE A 57 -18.86 12.50 20.47
N LYS A 58 -18.42 13.76 20.24
CA LYS A 58 -17.78 14.16 18.99
C LYS A 58 -16.53 13.34 18.69
N TYR A 59 -15.75 12.94 19.70
CA TYR A 59 -14.49 12.21 19.48
C TYR A 59 -14.68 10.84 18.82
N ILE A 60 -15.63 10.04 19.34
CA ILE A 60 -15.93 8.74 18.74
C ILE A 60 -16.62 8.88 17.39
N LEU A 61 -17.52 9.87 17.25
CA LEU A 61 -18.21 10.13 15.99
C LEU A 61 -17.22 10.57 14.89
N CYS A 62 -16.25 11.41 15.23
CA CYS A 62 -15.15 11.81 14.35
C CYS A 62 -14.26 10.63 13.93
N SER A 63 -13.94 9.72 14.87
CA SER A 63 -13.21 8.48 14.58
C SER A 63 -13.94 7.59 13.57
N ILE A 64 -15.25 7.40 13.75
CA ILE A 64 -16.06 6.59 12.83
C ILE A 64 -16.18 7.26 11.45
N ILE A 65 -16.49 8.56 11.40
CA ILE A 65 -16.61 9.30 10.13
C ILE A 65 -15.29 9.28 9.37
N SER A 66 -14.18 9.58 10.03
CA SER A 66 -12.85 9.55 9.41
C SER A 66 -12.49 8.16 8.89
N MET A 67 -12.83 7.08 9.62
CA MET A 67 -12.66 5.70 9.15
C MET A 67 -13.36 5.46 7.81
N PHE A 68 -14.65 5.79 7.70
CA PHE A 68 -15.42 5.56 6.48
C PHE A 68 -14.93 6.41 5.32
N VAL A 69 -14.71 7.71 5.55
CA VAL A 69 -14.25 8.65 4.53
C VAL A 69 -12.88 8.23 3.98
N THR A 70 -11.94 7.87 4.87
CA THR A 70 -10.61 7.44 4.47
C THR A 70 -10.62 6.07 3.80
N TYR A 71 -11.45 5.14 4.24
CA TYR A 71 -11.61 3.83 3.58
C TYR A 71 -12.13 3.98 2.15
N ILE A 72 -13.15 4.81 1.93
CA ILE A 72 -13.71 5.01 0.58
C ILE A 72 -12.64 5.55 -0.37
N VAL A 73 -11.92 6.61 0.02
CA VAL A 73 -10.87 7.21 -0.82
C VAL A 73 -9.73 6.22 -1.08
N THR A 74 -9.25 5.55 -0.03
CA THR A 74 -8.11 4.64 -0.19
C THR A 74 -8.47 3.37 -0.96
N PHE A 75 -9.72 2.91 -0.85
CA PHE A 75 -10.26 1.82 -1.65
C PHE A 75 -10.39 2.19 -3.13
N LEU A 76 -10.76 3.42 -3.46
CA LEU A 76 -10.77 3.91 -4.85
C LEU A 76 -9.36 3.86 -5.46
N PHE A 77 -8.34 4.31 -4.73
CA PHE A 77 -6.95 4.22 -5.20
C PHE A 77 -6.43 2.79 -5.33
N TRP A 78 -6.90 1.88 -4.48
CA TRP A 78 -6.62 0.44 -4.65
C TRP A 78 -7.28 -0.14 -5.91
N LYS A 79 -8.52 0.25 -6.23
CA LYS A 79 -9.16 -0.13 -7.51
C LYS A 79 -8.39 0.40 -8.72
N LEU A 80 -7.80 1.58 -8.60
CA LEU A 80 -6.91 2.17 -9.62
C LEU A 80 -5.51 1.53 -9.65
N LYS A 81 -5.24 0.51 -8.81
CA LYS A 81 -3.97 -0.23 -8.73
C LYS A 81 -2.76 0.65 -8.37
N ILE A 82 -2.99 1.77 -7.66
CA ILE A 82 -1.93 2.69 -7.23
C ILE A 82 -1.09 2.08 -6.11
N TRP A 83 -1.73 1.40 -5.16
CA TRP A 83 -1.06 0.79 -4.00
C TRP A 83 -1.70 -0.53 -3.57
N GLY A 84 -1.12 -1.18 -2.56
CA GLY A 84 -1.55 -2.47 -2.05
C GLY A 84 -2.76 -2.40 -1.12
N GLY A 85 -3.46 -3.54 -0.95
CA GLY A 85 -4.59 -3.63 -0.02
C GLY A 85 -4.17 -3.52 1.46
N GLY A 86 -2.90 -3.80 1.78
CA GLY A 86 -2.32 -3.58 3.11
C GLY A 86 -2.29 -2.10 3.48
N ASP A 87 -1.91 -1.24 2.53
CA ASP A 87 -1.78 0.21 2.70
C ASP A 87 -3.15 0.85 3.00
N VAL A 88 -4.19 0.41 2.29
CA VAL A 88 -5.58 0.82 2.53
C VAL A 88 -5.95 0.61 3.99
N LYS A 89 -5.74 -0.62 4.50
CA LYS A 89 -6.09 -1.00 5.86
C LYS A 89 -5.27 -0.23 6.91
N LEU A 90 -3.99 0.01 6.63
CA LEU A 90 -3.12 0.79 7.52
C LEU A 90 -3.59 2.24 7.62
N LEU A 91 -3.83 2.91 6.49
CA LEU A 91 -4.30 4.30 6.44
C LEU A 91 -5.67 4.48 7.10
N THR A 92 -6.57 3.50 6.95
CA THR A 92 -7.85 3.51 7.68
C THR A 92 -7.67 3.33 9.17
N ALA A 93 -6.74 2.47 9.61
CA ALA A 93 -6.45 2.29 11.02
C ALA A 93 -5.88 3.57 11.63
N ILE A 94 -4.95 4.25 10.94
CA ILE A 94 -4.42 5.56 11.34
C ILE A 94 -5.55 6.59 11.51
N ALA A 95 -6.49 6.64 10.56
CA ALA A 95 -7.65 7.54 10.62
C ALA A 95 -8.51 7.31 11.87
N THR A 96 -8.69 6.05 12.28
CA THR A 96 -9.47 5.75 13.48
C THR A 96 -8.80 6.21 14.76
N VAL A 97 -7.47 6.21 14.82
CA VAL A 97 -6.72 6.65 16.00
C VAL A 97 -6.70 8.18 16.07
N ILE A 98 -6.34 8.83 14.97
CA ILE A 98 -6.22 10.28 14.88
C ILE A 98 -7.19 10.77 13.80
N PRO A 99 -8.45 11.09 14.16
CA PRO A 99 -9.46 11.47 13.18
C PRO A 99 -9.22 12.85 12.56
N PHE A 100 -8.79 13.81 13.37
CA PHE A 100 -8.53 15.20 12.96
C PHE A 100 -7.22 15.68 13.59
N GLY A 101 -6.65 16.76 13.03
CA GLY A 101 -5.37 17.32 13.51
C GLY A 101 -5.39 17.62 15.01
N ILE A 102 -4.32 17.25 15.70
CA ILE A 102 -4.17 17.37 17.16
C ILE A 102 -3.32 18.60 17.47
N ASN A 103 -3.90 19.67 18.01
CA ASN A 103 -3.07 20.78 18.48
C ASN A 103 -2.44 20.41 19.84
N LEU A 104 -1.11 20.26 19.90
CA LEU A 104 -0.37 19.99 21.14
C LEU A 104 0.48 21.21 21.50
N ASP A 105 -0.12 22.14 22.25
CA ASP A 105 0.49 23.42 22.62
C ASP A 105 1.85 23.26 23.35
N PHE A 106 2.06 22.16 24.09
CA PHE A 106 3.29 21.92 24.85
C PHE A 106 4.51 21.55 23.97
N LEU A 107 4.31 20.93 22.81
CA LEU A 107 5.41 20.48 21.95
C LEU A 107 5.73 21.49 20.83
N ASN A 108 5.04 22.62 20.75
CA ASN A 108 5.03 23.51 19.57
C ASN A 108 4.79 22.73 18.26
N ILE A 109 4.09 21.60 18.37
CA ILE A 109 3.69 20.79 17.23
C ILE A 109 2.34 21.37 16.79
N TYR A 110 2.37 22.15 15.71
CA TYR A 110 1.21 22.79 15.12
C TYR A 110 0.76 22.00 13.89
N PRO A 111 -0.03 20.91 14.00
CA PRO A 111 -0.72 20.36 12.85
C PRO A 111 -1.98 21.20 12.62
N GLN A 112 -1.80 22.52 12.49
CA GLN A 112 -2.88 23.40 12.10
C GLN A 112 -2.77 23.63 10.61
N LEU A 113 -3.62 22.91 9.89
CA LEU A 113 -4.33 23.26 8.66
C LEU A 113 -4.59 21.97 7.89
N SER A 114 -5.67 21.28 8.23
CA SER A 114 -6.46 20.58 7.22
C SER A 114 -7.90 20.51 7.70
N VAL A 115 -8.84 21.03 6.91
CA VAL A 115 -10.29 20.94 7.18
C VAL A 115 -10.80 19.49 7.12
N TYR A 116 -9.95 18.60 6.60
CA TYR A 116 -10.24 17.22 6.27
C TYR A 116 -9.53 16.24 7.24
N PRO A 117 -9.89 14.93 7.24
CA PRO A 117 -9.33 13.94 8.16
C PRO A 117 -7.81 13.83 8.12
N PHE A 118 -7.17 13.65 9.28
CA PHE A 118 -5.70 13.64 9.42
C PHE A 118 -4.99 12.59 8.54
N SER A 119 -5.62 11.44 8.30
CA SER A 119 -5.05 10.41 7.42
C SER A 119 -4.85 10.89 5.97
N PHE A 120 -5.63 11.86 5.49
CA PHE A 120 -5.37 12.46 4.17
C PHE A 120 -4.11 13.30 4.16
N THR A 121 -3.79 13.97 5.27
CA THR A 121 -2.54 14.70 5.44
C THR A 121 -1.35 13.73 5.37
N VAL A 122 -1.50 12.56 5.99
CA VAL A 122 -0.53 11.46 5.91
C VAL A 122 -0.38 10.94 4.48
N ILE A 123 -1.49 10.77 3.75
CA ILE A 123 -1.48 10.35 2.34
C ILE A 123 -0.72 11.35 1.47
N ILE A 124 -1.04 12.64 1.57
CA ILE A 124 -0.38 13.69 0.79
C ILE A 124 1.11 13.72 1.09
N ASN A 125 1.49 13.74 2.36
CA ASN A 125 2.90 13.76 2.77
C ASN A 125 3.63 12.49 2.31
N SER A 126 3.02 11.30 2.43
CA SER A 126 3.64 10.04 1.98
C SER A 126 3.87 10.01 0.46
N ILE A 127 2.93 10.52 -0.35
CA ILE A 127 3.10 10.63 -1.79
C ILE A 127 4.24 11.59 -2.13
N LEU A 128 4.30 12.75 -1.46
CA LEU A 128 5.36 13.74 -1.66
C LEU A 128 6.76 13.21 -1.30
N ILE A 129 6.86 12.32 -0.31
CA ILE A 129 8.12 11.68 0.08
C ILE A 129 8.48 10.52 -0.85
N ALA A 130 7.50 9.72 -1.27
CA ALA A 130 7.72 8.57 -2.14
C ALA A 130 8.24 8.99 -3.52
N PHE A 131 7.77 10.12 -4.05
CA PHE A 131 8.14 10.60 -5.37
C PHE A 131 9.66 10.86 -5.56
N PRO A 132 10.35 11.68 -4.75
CA PRO A 132 11.78 11.89 -4.87
C PRO A 132 12.58 10.61 -4.61
N PHE A 133 12.14 9.76 -3.67
CA PHE A 133 12.78 8.48 -3.42
C PHE A 133 12.73 7.55 -4.64
N LEU A 134 11.57 7.42 -5.28
CA LEU A 134 11.40 6.62 -6.50
C LEU A 134 12.26 7.17 -7.66
N LEU A 135 12.36 8.49 -7.80
CA LEU A 135 13.24 9.12 -8.80
C LEU A 135 14.71 8.79 -8.55
N ILE A 136 15.18 8.91 -7.32
CA ILE A 136 16.57 8.59 -6.96
C ILE A 136 16.85 7.09 -7.13
N PHE A 137 15.93 6.24 -6.67
CA PHE A 137 16.07 4.79 -6.77
C PHE A 137 16.12 4.31 -8.22
N THR A 138 15.24 4.83 -9.08
CA THR A 138 15.27 4.52 -10.51
C THR A 138 16.56 5.06 -11.15
N GLY A 139 16.97 6.29 -10.83
CA GLY A 139 18.26 6.85 -11.26
C GLY A 139 19.48 6.00 -10.86
N TYR A 140 19.52 5.51 -9.63
CA TYR A 140 20.58 4.62 -9.15
C TYR A 140 20.61 3.29 -9.91
N LEU A 141 19.45 2.66 -10.12
CA LEU A 141 19.36 1.43 -10.90
C LEU A 141 19.80 1.63 -12.35
N ILE A 142 19.53 2.80 -12.93
CA ILE A 142 19.99 3.18 -14.27
C ILE A 142 21.52 3.24 -14.32
N LEU A 143 22.15 3.94 -13.37
CA LEU A 143 23.62 4.05 -13.31
C LEU A 143 24.30 2.68 -13.13
N LYS A 144 23.64 1.76 -12.43
CA LYS A 144 24.16 0.41 -12.20
C LYS A 144 23.99 -0.52 -13.42
N ASN A 145 23.05 -0.23 -14.32
CA ASN A 145 22.76 -1.11 -15.46
C ASN A 145 23.54 -0.67 -16.71
N THR A 146 24.47 -1.50 -17.18
CA THR A 146 25.36 -1.20 -18.33
C THR A 146 24.61 -1.01 -19.65
N MET A 147 23.34 -1.39 -19.73
CA MET A 147 22.46 -1.26 -20.91
C MET A 147 22.20 0.19 -21.35
N PHE A 148 22.43 1.19 -20.49
CA PHE A 148 22.15 2.60 -20.79
C PHE A 148 23.40 3.45 -21.02
N ASN A 149 24.60 2.87 -20.92
CA ASN A 149 25.86 3.60 -21.10
C ASN A 149 26.11 4.05 -22.54
N SER A 150 25.37 3.54 -23.53
CA SER A 150 25.66 3.85 -24.95
C SER A 150 25.01 5.13 -25.47
N ASN A 151 23.87 5.59 -24.93
CA ASN A 151 23.13 6.73 -25.50
C ASN A 151 22.56 7.66 -24.43
N LYS A 152 23.13 8.87 -24.32
CA LYS A 152 22.65 9.95 -23.42
C LYS A 152 21.20 10.37 -23.69
N ASP A 153 20.72 10.17 -24.92
CA ASP A 153 19.33 10.45 -25.31
C ASP A 153 18.31 9.50 -24.65
N ILE A 154 18.76 8.33 -24.18
CA ILE A 154 17.87 7.37 -23.53
C ILE A 154 17.46 7.87 -22.13
N LEU A 155 18.31 8.67 -21.47
CA LEU A 155 18.02 9.30 -20.17
C LEU A 155 16.82 10.26 -20.27
N PHE A 156 16.73 11.02 -21.37
CA PHE A 156 15.55 11.86 -21.68
C PHE A 156 14.35 11.05 -22.20
N SER A 157 14.58 9.96 -22.94
CA SER A 157 13.52 9.02 -23.32
C SER A 157 12.95 8.22 -22.14
N PHE A 158 13.59 8.26 -20.97
CA PHE A 158 13.13 7.57 -19.76
C PHE A 158 12.11 8.37 -18.94
N LEU A 159 12.02 9.70 -19.13
CA LEU A 159 10.84 10.46 -18.69
C LEU A 159 9.56 10.03 -19.44
N ASN A 160 9.68 9.21 -20.48
CA ASN A 160 8.55 8.59 -21.15
C ASN A 160 7.97 7.48 -20.25
N ILE A 161 6.69 7.62 -19.87
CA ILE A 161 5.96 6.69 -18.99
C ILE A 161 6.08 5.23 -19.45
N ASN A 162 6.18 5.00 -20.76
CA ASN A 162 6.26 3.66 -21.35
C ASN A 162 7.54 2.91 -20.97
N SER A 163 8.70 3.56 -20.94
CA SER A 163 9.98 2.91 -20.61
C SER A 163 10.12 2.63 -19.11
N ILE A 164 9.63 3.53 -18.25
CA ILE A 164 9.49 3.29 -16.80
C ILE A 164 8.59 2.09 -16.55
N SER A 165 7.45 2.01 -17.23
CA SER A 165 6.50 0.89 -17.06
C SER A 165 7.12 -0.46 -17.45
N LEU A 166 7.93 -0.49 -18.51
CA LEU A 166 8.61 -1.68 -19.01
C LEU A 166 9.72 -2.11 -18.04
N PHE A 167 10.48 -1.16 -17.51
CA PHE A 167 11.53 -1.41 -16.53
C PHE A 167 10.99 -1.94 -15.20
N LEU A 168 9.92 -1.31 -14.67
CA LEU A 168 9.23 -1.80 -13.48
C LEU A 168 8.68 -3.21 -13.70
N LYS A 169 8.14 -3.49 -14.90
CA LYS A 169 7.61 -4.82 -15.25
C LYS A 169 8.70 -5.88 -15.32
N LEU A 170 9.92 -5.54 -15.72
CA LEU A 170 11.03 -6.50 -15.83
C LEU A 170 11.69 -6.79 -14.48
N ASN A 171 11.88 -5.77 -13.64
CA ASN A 171 12.63 -5.92 -12.37
C ASN A 171 11.77 -6.31 -11.17
N LEU A 172 10.45 -6.09 -11.20
CA LEU A 172 9.56 -6.44 -10.09
C LEU A 172 9.00 -7.85 -10.17
N ASN A 173 9.41 -8.67 -11.13
CA ASN A 173 8.95 -10.04 -11.24
C ASN A 173 9.95 -10.98 -10.54
N LYS A 174 9.45 -11.84 -9.66
CA LYS A 174 10.26 -12.86 -8.97
C LYS A 174 9.64 -14.24 -9.14
N LEU A 175 10.48 -15.23 -9.41
CA LEU A 175 10.09 -16.63 -9.37
C LEU A 175 10.08 -17.11 -7.91
N ILE A 176 8.94 -17.60 -7.45
CA ILE A 176 8.74 -18.12 -6.09
C ILE A 176 8.25 -19.56 -6.20
N LEU A 177 8.71 -20.43 -5.30
CA LEU A 177 8.23 -21.81 -5.23
C LEU A 177 6.78 -21.85 -4.76
N ILE A 178 5.95 -22.73 -5.34
CA ILE A 178 4.53 -22.81 -5.02
C ILE A 178 4.27 -23.15 -3.55
N LYS A 179 5.17 -23.91 -2.91
CA LYS A 179 5.10 -24.20 -1.48
C LYS A 179 5.10 -22.92 -0.62
N ASP A 180 5.81 -21.89 -1.07
CA ASP A 180 6.00 -20.63 -0.36
C ASP A 180 4.97 -19.55 -0.77
N LEU A 181 4.03 -19.89 -1.66
CA LEU A 181 2.91 -19.00 -2.01
C LEU A 181 2.07 -18.71 -0.77
N LYS A 182 1.80 -17.41 -0.59
CA LYS A 182 0.92 -16.87 0.45
C LYS A 182 -0.24 -16.15 -0.21
N GLU A 183 -1.34 -16.08 0.53
CA GLU A 183 -2.48 -15.25 0.17
C GLU A 183 -2.05 -13.79 0.02
N GLY A 184 -2.61 -13.10 -0.99
CA GLY A 184 -2.28 -11.71 -1.30
C GLY A 184 -1.14 -11.52 -2.30
N MET A 185 -0.42 -12.58 -2.69
CA MET A 185 0.62 -12.49 -3.73
C MET A 185 -0.01 -12.29 -5.12
N ILE A 186 0.54 -11.38 -5.92
CA ILE A 186 0.03 -11.09 -7.28
C ILE A 186 0.73 -12.00 -8.28
N VAL A 187 0.01 -13.01 -8.77
CA VAL A 187 0.53 -13.96 -9.76
C VAL A 187 0.51 -13.32 -11.15
N ASN A 188 1.66 -13.36 -11.82
CA ASN A 188 1.82 -12.92 -13.21
C ASN A 188 1.28 -13.98 -14.18
N ASP A 189 1.43 -13.72 -15.48
CA ASP A 189 0.99 -14.63 -16.52
C ASP A 189 1.68 -16.00 -16.39
N TYR A 190 0.89 -17.04 -16.10
CA TYR A 190 1.32 -18.43 -16.13
C TYR A 190 0.68 -19.14 -17.33
N TYR A 191 1.49 -19.56 -18.28
CA TYR A 191 1.03 -20.16 -19.54
C TYR A 191 0.91 -21.69 -19.42
N PHE A 192 -0.15 -22.25 -20.02
CA PHE A 192 -0.43 -23.68 -19.99
C PHE A 192 -1.31 -24.13 -21.16
N ASN A 193 -1.29 -25.43 -21.47
CA ASN A 193 -2.09 -26.04 -22.54
C ASN A 193 -3.24 -26.92 -22.06
N ASN A 194 -3.18 -27.38 -20.80
CA ASN A 194 -4.15 -28.33 -20.28
C ASN A 194 -5.49 -27.65 -19.93
N GLU A 195 -6.56 -28.00 -20.64
CA GLU A 195 -7.90 -27.46 -20.42
C GLU A 195 -8.46 -27.77 -19.02
N LYS A 196 -8.02 -28.86 -18.38
CA LYS A 196 -8.43 -29.18 -17.01
C LYS A 196 -8.05 -28.08 -16.02
N ILE A 197 -6.91 -27.42 -16.24
CA ILE A 197 -6.46 -26.29 -15.42
C ILE A 197 -7.42 -25.10 -15.60
N ALA A 198 -7.88 -24.87 -16.84
CA ALA A 198 -8.78 -23.77 -17.13
C ALA A 198 -10.13 -23.94 -16.40
N VAL A 199 -10.68 -25.16 -16.43
CA VAL A 199 -11.94 -25.51 -15.75
C VAL A 199 -11.80 -25.39 -14.23
N LEU A 200 -10.75 -25.97 -13.65
CA LEU A 200 -10.53 -25.93 -12.20
C LEU A 200 -10.42 -24.50 -11.65
N ILE A 201 -9.77 -23.60 -12.39
CA ILE A 201 -9.66 -22.20 -11.98
C ILE A 201 -10.97 -21.44 -12.21
N SER A 202 -11.71 -21.75 -13.28
CA SER A 202 -13.01 -21.09 -13.55
C SER A 202 -14.10 -21.48 -12.55
N ASP A 203 -14.02 -22.68 -11.98
CA ASP A 203 -15.01 -23.20 -11.02
C ASP A 203 -14.87 -22.53 -9.64
N ILE A 204 -13.71 -21.95 -9.34
CA ILE A 204 -13.45 -21.28 -8.07
C ILE A 204 -13.77 -19.79 -8.19
N ASN A 205 -14.53 -19.27 -7.23
CA ASN A 205 -14.84 -17.85 -7.13
C ASN A 205 -13.69 -17.07 -6.48
N GLY A 206 -12.53 -17.08 -7.16
CA GLY A 206 -11.28 -16.47 -6.71
C GLY A 206 -10.87 -15.22 -7.48
N ASN A 207 -9.67 -14.71 -7.18
CA ASN A 207 -9.09 -13.57 -7.89
C ASN A 207 -8.19 -14.03 -9.06
N LEU A 208 -7.95 -15.33 -9.22
CA LEU A 208 -7.31 -15.89 -10.41
C LEU A 208 -8.32 -16.00 -11.55
N LYS A 209 -7.92 -15.54 -12.74
CA LYS A 209 -8.72 -15.71 -13.96
C LYS A 209 -7.90 -16.27 -15.09
N VAL A 210 -8.55 -17.11 -15.88
CA VAL A 210 -8.00 -17.74 -17.07
C VAL A 210 -8.36 -16.91 -18.30
N TYR A 211 -7.41 -16.79 -19.20
CA TYR A 211 -7.52 -16.07 -20.45
C TYR A 211 -7.00 -16.97 -21.58
N LYS A 212 -7.64 -16.90 -22.75
CA LYS A 212 -7.10 -17.49 -23.97
C LYS A 212 -6.00 -16.60 -24.52
N THR A 213 -4.89 -17.20 -24.93
CA THR A 213 -3.81 -16.49 -25.63
C THR A 213 -4.28 -16.11 -27.04
N LYS A 214 -3.93 -14.90 -27.48
CA LYS A 214 -4.15 -14.46 -28.88
C LYS A 214 -2.86 -14.44 -29.70
N ASN A 215 -1.71 -14.33 -29.03
CA ASN A 215 -0.42 -13.98 -29.65
C ASN A 215 0.72 -14.95 -29.31
N ASN A 216 0.45 -16.15 -28.76
CA ASN A 216 1.48 -17.15 -28.45
C ASN A 216 1.15 -18.47 -29.14
N PRO A 217 2.01 -18.98 -30.05
CA PRO A 217 1.76 -20.23 -30.77
C PRO A 217 1.92 -21.48 -29.89
N ASP A 218 2.73 -21.39 -28.83
CA ASP A 218 3.11 -22.55 -28.01
C ASP A 218 2.11 -22.86 -26.88
N PHE A 219 1.29 -21.87 -26.52
CA PHE A 219 0.39 -21.95 -25.37
C PHE A 219 -1.04 -21.51 -25.71
N ASN A 220 -2.05 -22.30 -25.33
CA ASN A 220 -3.47 -22.01 -25.58
C ASN A 220 -4.12 -21.12 -24.51
N TYR A 221 -3.65 -21.22 -23.26
CA TYR A 221 -4.26 -20.54 -22.12
C TYR A 221 -3.18 -19.94 -21.22
N TYR A 222 -3.57 -18.91 -20.46
CA TYR A 222 -2.79 -18.42 -19.33
C TYR A 222 -3.71 -17.95 -18.22
N PHE A 223 -3.24 -18.02 -16.98
CA PHE A 223 -3.93 -17.42 -15.84
C PHE A 223 -3.08 -16.31 -15.22
N LYS A 224 -3.76 -15.34 -14.59
CA LYS A 224 -3.14 -14.27 -13.80
C LYS A 224 -4.10 -13.78 -12.71
N SER A 225 -3.56 -13.05 -11.73
CA SER A 225 -4.39 -12.32 -10.77
C SER A 225 -5.14 -11.17 -11.45
N GLN A 226 -6.45 -11.06 -11.22
CA GLN A 226 -7.29 -10.02 -11.81
C GLN A 226 -7.04 -8.64 -11.18
N SER A 227 -6.93 -8.60 -9.84
CA SER A 227 -6.76 -7.38 -9.05
C SER A 227 -5.41 -7.31 -8.33
N ALA A 228 -5.06 -6.09 -7.89
CA ALA A 228 -3.88 -5.84 -7.04
C ALA A 228 -4.01 -6.42 -5.61
N GLY A 229 -5.15 -7.04 -5.29
CA GLY A 229 -5.33 -7.79 -4.04
C GLY A 229 -4.61 -9.13 -4.01
N GLY A 230 -4.10 -9.61 -5.15
CA GLY A 230 -3.40 -10.89 -5.26
C GLY A 230 -4.32 -12.11 -5.09
N ILE A 231 -3.74 -13.30 -5.03
CA ILE A 231 -4.48 -14.56 -4.94
C ILE A 231 -5.20 -14.69 -3.59
N THR A 232 -6.41 -15.25 -3.59
CA THR A 232 -7.16 -15.57 -2.37
C THR A 232 -6.61 -16.82 -1.68
N ALA A 233 -7.04 -17.10 -0.45
CA ALA A 233 -6.71 -18.37 0.21
C ALA A 233 -7.12 -19.60 -0.62
N GLN A 234 -8.31 -19.57 -1.25
CA GLN A 234 -8.80 -20.66 -2.10
C GLN A 234 -7.91 -20.87 -3.32
N ASP A 235 -7.56 -19.77 -4.01
CA ASP A 235 -6.63 -19.78 -5.14
C ASP A 235 -5.27 -20.39 -4.75
N MET A 236 -4.74 -20.00 -3.58
CA MET A 236 -3.46 -20.49 -3.08
C MET A 236 -3.49 -22.00 -2.79
N TYR A 237 -4.55 -22.51 -2.17
CA TYR A 237 -4.69 -23.95 -1.93
C TYR A 237 -4.84 -24.73 -3.23
N LEU A 238 -5.63 -24.23 -4.19
CA LEU A 238 -5.76 -24.85 -5.51
C LEU A 238 -4.39 -24.99 -6.19
N LEU A 239 -3.61 -23.91 -6.26
CA LEU A 239 -2.28 -23.94 -6.87
C LEU A 239 -1.35 -24.95 -6.16
N LYS A 240 -1.42 -25.04 -4.82
CA LYS A 240 -0.63 -26.02 -4.07
C LYS A 240 -1.04 -27.47 -4.37
N ILE A 241 -2.34 -27.74 -4.47
CA ILE A 241 -2.87 -29.07 -4.83
C ILE A 241 -2.44 -29.45 -6.25
N MET A 242 -2.60 -28.54 -7.20
CA MET A 242 -2.19 -28.75 -8.60
C MET A 242 -0.68 -29.03 -8.72
N ASN A 243 0.14 -28.35 -7.92
CA ASN A 243 1.57 -28.60 -7.89
C ASN A 243 1.92 -29.97 -7.26
N ALA A 244 1.24 -30.33 -6.17
CA ALA A 244 1.41 -31.64 -5.55
C ALA A 244 1.04 -32.79 -6.51
N GLN A 245 0.03 -32.58 -7.36
CA GLN A 245 -0.37 -33.50 -8.43
C GLN A 245 0.51 -33.41 -9.69
N LYS A 246 1.58 -32.58 -9.68
CA LYS A 246 2.47 -32.33 -10.82
C LYS A 246 1.77 -31.81 -12.09
N ILE A 247 0.62 -31.15 -11.93
CA ILE A 247 -0.15 -30.55 -13.03
C ILE A 247 0.49 -29.23 -13.49
N ILE A 248 1.08 -28.49 -12.55
CA ILE A 248 1.79 -27.23 -12.80
C ILE A 248 3.24 -27.35 -12.30
N SER A 249 4.09 -26.44 -12.79
CA SER A 249 5.50 -26.39 -12.41
C SER A 249 5.68 -25.95 -10.96
N ASN A 250 6.82 -26.32 -10.35
CA ASN A 250 7.11 -26.03 -8.94
C ASN A 250 7.25 -24.54 -8.60
N SER A 251 7.38 -23.67 -9.59
CA SER A 251 7.62 -22.24 -9.41
C SER A 251 6.67 -21.39 -10.25
N ILE A 252 6.20 -20.30 -9.67
CA ILE A 252 5.34 -19.33 -10.33
C ILE A 252 5.96 -17.94 -10.24
N SER A 253 5.78 -17.15 -11.30
CA SER A 253 6.19 -15.75 -11.32
C SER A 253 5.17 -14.89 -10.56
N VAL A 254 5.67 -14.14 -9.59
CA VAL A 254 4.89 -13.23 -8.75
C VAL A 254 5.41 -11.82 -8.94
N LYS A 255 4.50 -10.85 -9.05
CA LYS A 255 4.83 -9.43 -9.07
C LYS A 255 5.05 -8.94 -7.64
N ILE A 256 6.23 -8.41 -7.37
CA ILE A 256 6.59 -7.73 -6.13
C ILE A 256 6.05 -6.29 -6.21
N GLY A 257 5.25 -5.90 -5.22
CA GLY A 257 4.85 -4.50 -5.06
C GLY A 257 6.02 -3.67 -4.52
N PHE A 258 6.10 -2.40 -4.93
CA PHE A 258 6.98 -1.45 -4.24
C PHE A 258 6.44 -1.23 -2.81
N PRO A 259 7.25 -1.43 -1.75
CA PRO A 259 6.77 -1.28 -0.39
C PRO A 259 6.47 0.19 -0.09
N PHE A 260 5.19 0.52 0.07
CA PHE A 260 4.73 1.90 0.28
C PHE A 260 4.58 2.24 1.78
N ALA A 261 4.52 1.25 2.67
CA ALA A 261 4.41 1.47 4.12
C ALA A 261 5.55 2.33 4.72
N PRO A 262 6.82 2.24 4.28
CA PRO A 262 7.87 3.15 4.74
C PRO A 262 7.58 4.62 4.43
N ALA A 263 7.00 4.90 3.26
CA ALA A 263 6.59 6.26 2.88
C ALA A 263 5.39 6.73 3.72
N ILE A 264 4.44 5.84 4.02
CA ILE A 264 3.34 6.13 4.96
C ILE A 264 3.88 6.49 6.34
N PHE A 265 4.85 5.73 6.86
CA PHE A 265 5.47 6.00 8.16
C PHE A 265 6.20 7.35 8.19
N ALA A 266 7.01 7.64 7.18
CA ALA A 266 7.68 8.94 7.05
C ALA A 266 6.65 10.08 6.92
N GLY A 267 5.62 9.88 6.09
CA GLY A 267 4.51 10.82 5.91
C GLY A 267 3.81 11.12 7.23
N PHE A 268 3.55 10.09 8.04
CA PHE A 268 2.95 10.23 9.36
C PHE A 268 3.80 11.07 10.31
N LEU A 269 5.11 10.79 10.41
CA LEU A 269 6.01 11.58 11.27
C LEU A 269 6.05 13.04 10.85
N ILE A 270 6.09 13.32 9.55
CA ILE A 270 6.03 14.68 9.03
C ILE A 270 4.67 15.31 9.32
N SER A 271 3.57 14.59 9.15
CA SER A 271 2.22 15.10 9.47
C SER A 271 2.08 15.44 10.94
N VAL A 272 2.71 14.67 11.84
CA VAL A 272 2.75 15.02 13.26
C VAL A 272 3.57 16.28 13.46
N ILE A 273 4.83 16.34 13.01
CA ILE A 273 5.76 17.43 13.34
C ILE A 273 5.42 18.75 12.63
N TYR A 274 5.13 18.68 11.32
CA TYR A 274 4.98 19.84 10.43
C TYR A 274 3.54 20.04 9.94
N GLY A 275 2.65 19.06 10.10
CA GLY A 275 1.31 19.11 9.53
C GLY A 275 1.28 18.82 8.02
N ASP A 276 0.38 19.50 7.30
CA ASP A 276 0.24 19.36 5.85
C ASP A 276 1.34 20.13 5.11
N LEU A 277 2.31 19.41 4.54
CA LEU A 277 3.37 20.04 3.74
C LEU A 277 2.80 20.81 2.55
N MET A 278 1.77 20.28 1.89
CA MET A 278 1.21 20.89 0.69
C MET A 278 0.56 22.23 1.00
N LEU A 279 -0.24 22.30 2.07
CA LEU A 279 -0.81 23.58 2.53
C LEU A 279 0.26 24.55 3.02
N LEU A 280 1.33 24.08 3.66
CA LEU A 280 2.47 24.93 4.02
C LEU A 280 3.17 25.53 2.79
N PHE A 281 3.38 24.72 1.74
CA PHE A 281 3.93 25.21 0.47
C PHE A 281 3.02 26.25 -0.17
N ILE A 282 1.71 25.97 -0.27
CA ILE A 282 0.72 26.91 -0.82
C ILE A 282 0.73 28.21 -0.01
N LYS A 283 0.66 28.13 1.31
CA LYS A 283 0.63 29.30 2.19
C LYS A 283 1.86 30.17 1.99
N LYS A 284 3.07 29.58 1.94
CA LYS A 284 4.31 30.33 1.70
C LYS A 284 4.37 30.92 0.30
N PHE A 285 3.89 30.20 -0.72
CA PHE A 285 3.89 30.71 -2.09
C PHE A 285 2.94 31.90 -2.26
N PHE A 286 1.74 31.84 -1.67
CA PHE A 286 0.75 32.92 -1.71
C PHE A 286 1.04 34.08 -0.75
N LEU A 287 1.90 33.92 0.27
CA LEU A 287 2.37 35.03 1.11
C LEU A 287 3.57 35.79 0.52
N VAL A 288 4.21 35.20 -0.49
CA VAL A 288 5.36 35.79 -1.19
C VAL A 288 4.93 36.48 -2.49
N MET A 289 3.69 36.26 -2.96
CA MET A 289 2.98 37.14 -3.90
C MET A 289 2.21 38.21 -3.14
#